data_AF-A0A0V0XSN4-F1
#
_entry.id   AF-A0A0V0XSN4-F1
#
_cell.length_a   1.000
_cell.length_b   1.000
_cell.length_c   1.000
_cell.angle_alpha   90.00
_cell.angle_beta   90.00
_cell.angle_gamma   90.00
#
_symmetry.space_group_name_H-M   'P 1'
#
loop_
_entity.id
_entity.type
_entity.pdbx_description
1 polymer ?
#
loop_
_entity_poly.entity_id
_entity_poly.type
_entity_poly.pdbx_seq_one_letter_code
_entity_poly.pdbx_strand_id
1 'polypeptide(L)'
;LKTQRHYLRQNTRRKQCPMIAVIGYTNAGKSTLIHQLTEDRRISSEDRFFATLDVTVHHGQLPCRLDVLYADTVGFFSDLPMGLMPCFEATMEEIACSDLVLHVVDRSHESWLSQRLIVVNNLNKLNVEHVIEVWNKSDKLNEIPDSTASQALLISCLNGEGIDELKMQIERKILNLCNFHHVSLEVPITGDYINQLYNVAAVKQAVPSEDGQKMLISAVLRPYQLKSFLKNYDCVKVLPVKDKE
;
A
#
# COMPACT_ATOMS: atom_id res chain seq x y z
N LEU A 1 -4.36 26.22 12.69
CA LEU A 1 -2.93 26.63 12.53
C LEU A 1 -1.93 25.47 12.60
N LYS A 2 -2.04 24.48 13.52
CA LYS A 2 -1.23 23.24 13.48
C LYS A 2 -1.59 22.31 12.30
N THR A 3 -2.88 22.20 11.96
CA THR A 3 -3.42 21.39 10.85
C THR A 3 -2.88 21.82 9.48
N GLN A 4 -2.72 23.14 9.27
CA GLN A 4 -2.22 23.71 8.02
C GLN A 4 -0.71 23.50 7.83
N ARG A 5 0.07 23.43 8.93
CA ARG A 5 1.51 23.07 8.89
C ARG A 5 1.75 21.58 8.65
N HIS A 6 0.84 20.71 9.09
CA HIS A 6 0.87 19.28 8.75
C HIS A 6 0.53 19.04 7.28
N TYR A 7 -0.50 19.73 6.77
CA TYR A 7 -0.89 19.68 5.36
C TYR A 7 0.23 20.17 4.42
N LEU A 8 0.96 21.23 4.81
CA LEU A 8 2.08 21.78 4.04
C LEU A 8 3.36 20.92 4.09
N ARG A 9 3.63 20.19 5.19
CA ARG A 9 4.76 19.22 5.27
C ARG A 9 4.42 17.87 4.63
N GLN A 10 3.16 17.43 4.73
CA GLN A 10 2.65 16.27 4.00
C GLN A 10 2.67 16.51 2.49
N ASN A 11 2.42 17.73 2.00
CA ASN A 11 2.44 18.04 0.56
C ASN A 11 3.80 17.85 -0.14
N THR A 12 4.92 17.81 0.60
CA THR A 12 6.25 17.53 0.00
C THR A 12 6.57 16.04 -0.04
N ARG A 13 6.06 15.23 0.92
CA ARG A 13 6.21 13.76 0.93
C ARG A 13 5.09 13.03 0.15
N ARG A 14 3.87 13.58 0.12
CA ARG A 14 2.74 13.14 -0.73
C ARG A 14 3.07 13.14 -2.23
N LYS A 15 4.04 13.95 -2.65
CA LYS A 15 4.46 13.99 -4.07
C LYS A 15 5.29 12.79 -4.52
N GLN A 16 5.76 11.94 -3.60
CA GLN A 16 6.71 10.87 -3.94
C GLN A 16 6.26 9.45 -3.53
N CYS A 17 5.42 9.31 -2.49
CA CYS A 17 5.11 8.00 -1.91
C CYS A 17 3.59 7.78 -1.80
N PRO A 18 3.03 6.75 -2.45
CA PRO A 18 1.61 6.42 -2.34
C PRO A 18 1.18 6.08 -0.91
N MET A 19 -0.04 6.45 -0.54
CA MET A 19 -0.62 6.20 0.77
C MET A 19 -1.72 5.14 0.70
N ILE A 20 -1.61 4.14 1.56
CA ILE A 20 -2.53 3.01 1.68
C ILE A 20 -3.20 3.08 3.06
N ALA A 21 -4.51 3.30 3.12
CA ALA A 21 -5.24 3.27 4.38
C ALA A 21 -5.64 1.84 4.74
N VAL A 22 -5.37 1.41 5.97
CA VAL A 22 -5.80 0.10 6.48
C VAL A 22 -6.94 0.30 7.46
N ILE A 23 -8.11 -0.25 7.13
CA ILE A 23 -9.36 -0.03 7.84
C ILE A 23 -10.04 -1.35 8.20
N GLY A 24 -11.02 -1.30 9.09
CA GLY A 24 -11.75 -2.46 9.56
C GLY A 24 -12.01 -2.43 11.06
N TYR A 25 -12.82 -3.38 11.53
CA TYR A 25 -13.20 -3.47 12.93
C TYR A 25 -12.01 -3.70 13.86
N THR A 26 -12.17 -3.36 15.13
CA THR A 26 -11.21 -3.74 16.16
C THR A 26 -11.01 -5.24 16.20
N ASN A 27 -9.77 -5.67 16.46
CA ASN A 27 -9.36 -7.08 16.42
C ASN A 27 -9.47 -7.73 15.02
N ALA A 28 -9.76 -6.99 13.93
CA ALA A 28 -9.69 -7.56 12.58
C ALA A 28 -8.26 -7.94 12.15
N GLY A 29 -7.24 -7.49 12.89
CA GLY A 29 -5.82 -7.74 12.60
C GLY A 29 -5.18 -6.69 11.69
N LYS A 30 -5.70 -5.45 11.66
CA LYS A 30 -5.14 -4.33 10.88
C LYS A 30 -3.66 -4.08 11.18
N SER A 31 -3.33 -3.87 12.46
CA SER A 31 -1.94 -3.62 12.86
C SER A 31 -1.10 -4.84 12.48
N THR A 32 -1.50 -6.06 12.86
CA THR A 32 -0.86 -7.34 12.45
C THR A 32 -0.57 -7.41 10.95
N LEU A 33 -1.54 -7.03 10.11
CA LEU A 33 -1.36 -6.97 8.67
C LEU A 33 -0.29 -5.96 8.26
N ILE A 34 -0.32 -4.74 8.83
CA ILE A 34 0.70 -3.72 8.56
C ILE A 34 2.09 -4.26 8.87
N HIS A 35 2.30 -4.98 9.98
CA HIS A 35 3.61 -5.59 10.26
C HIS A 35 4.05 -6.57 9.18
N GLN A 36 3.14 -7.42 8.70
CA GLN A 36 3.43 -8.39 7.65
C GLN A 36 3.76 -7.69 6.31
N LEU A 37 3.12 -6.55 6.05
CA LEU A 37 3.34 -5.75 4.85
C LEU A 37 4.59 -4.87 4.90
N THR A 38 5.01 -4.43 6.09
CA THR A 38 6.22 -3.61 6.28
C THR A 38 7.47 -4.42 6.61
N GLU A 39 7.30 -5.70 6.97
CA GLU A 39 8.36 -6.61 7.45
C GLU A 39 9.11 -6.06 8.68
N ASP A 40 8.53 -5.08 9.38
CA ASP A 40 9.12 -4.45 10.56
C ASP A 40 8.80 -5.28 11.82
N ARG A 41 9.80 -6.06 12.26
CA ARG A 41 9.74 -6.92 13.46
C ARG A 41 9.71 -6.14 14.79
N ARG A 42 9.80 -4.80 14.78
CA ARG A 42 9.88 -3.99 16.03
C ARG A 42 8.55 -3.51 16.55
N ILE A 43 7.51 -3.53 15.73
CA ILE A 43 6.21 -3.10 16.17
C ILE A 43 5.62 -4.34 16.88
N SER A 44 5.32 -4.23 18.17
CA SER A 44 4.70 -5.31 18.96
C SER A 44 3.19 -5.21 18.80
N SER A 45 2.54 -6.28 18.31
CA SER A 45 1.09 -6.41 18.35
C SER A 45 0.68 -6.79 19.78
N GLU A 46 0.60 -5.80 20.65
CA GLU A 46 -0.05 -6.00 21.94
C GLU A 46 -1.57 -5.88 21.74
N ASP A 47 -2.29 -6.94 22.10
CA ASP A 47 -3.76 -7.00 22.24
C ASP A 47 -4.23 -6.02 23.33
N ARG A 48 -4.10 -4.72 23.06
CA ARG A 48 -4.73 -3.67 23.84
C ARG A 48 -5.94 -3.22 23.03
N PHE A 49 -7.13 -3.54 23.55
CA PHE A 49 -8.30 -2.72 23.28
C PHE A 49 -7.85 -1.26 23.49
N PHE A 50 -7.98 -0.39 22.47
CA PHE A 50 -7.46 0.99 22.40
C PHE A 50 -6.02 1.24 21.85
N ALA A 51 -5.41 0.31 21.08
CA ALA A 51 -4.04 0.48 20.58
C ALA A 51 -3.76 1.72 19.71
N THR A 52 -4.75 2.33 19.05
CA THR A 52 -4.54 3.54 18.23
C THR A 52 -5.77 4.44 18.25
N LEU A 53 -5.73 5.48 19.09
CA LEU A 53 -6.62 6.66 19.00
C LEU A 53 -6.08 7.70 18.00
N ASP A 54 -4.79 7.62 17.66
CA ASP A 54 -4.12 8.43 16.65
C ASP A 54 -3.86 7.60 15.39
N VAL A 55 -4.02 8.20 14.21
CA VAL A 55 -3.59 7.61 12.93
C VAL A 55 -2.07 7.45 12.96
N THR A 56 -1.57 6.21 12.87
CA THR A 56 -0.13 5.94 12.81
C THR A 56 0.27 5.60 11.38
N VAL A 57 1.38 6.18 10.91
CA VAL A 57 1.86 5.97 9.55
C VAL A 57 3.13 5.13 9.60
N HIS A 58 3.12 4.01 8.89
CA HIS A 58 4.20 3.04 8.80
C HIS A 58 4.79 3.07 7.39
N HIS A 59 6.11 3.01 7.29
CA HIS A 59 6.79 2.94 6.00
C HIS A 59 6.90 1.49 5.55
N GLY A 60 6.57 1.20 4.29
CA GLY A 60 6.73 -0.11 3.70
C GLY A 60 7.27 -0.03 2.29
N GLN A 61 7.58 -1.19 1.71
CA GLN A 61 8.11 -1.30 0.36
C GLN A 61 7.35 -2.40 -0.40
N LEU A 62 6.90 -2.08 -1.61
CA LEU A 62 6.25 -3.04 -2.50
C LEU A 62 7.28 -3.99 -3.14
N PRO A 63 6.87 -5.17 -3.65
CA PRO A 63 7.76 -6.11 -4.34
C PRO A 63 8.63 -5.50 -5.46
N CYS A 64 8.14 -4.45 -6.12
CA CYS A 64 8.83 -3.67 -7.15
C CYS A 64 9.80 -2.62 -6.60
N ARG A 65 10.06 -2.62 -5.29
CA ARG A 65 10.89 -1.65 -4.55
C ARG A 65 10.29 -0.25 -4.41
N LEU A 66 9.04 -0.05 -4.82
CA LEU A 66 8.36 1.23 -4.62
C LEU A 66 8.01 1.41 -3.14
N ASP A 67 8.52 2.48 -2.54
CA ASP A 67 8.17 2.85 -1.17
C ASP A 67 6.71 3.31 -1.10
N VAL A 68 6.00 2.87 -0.07
CA VAL A 68 4.60 3.20 0.22
C VAL A 68 4.42 3.51 1.71
N LEU A 69 3.36 4.23 2.05
CA LEU A 69 2.97 4.53 3.42
C LEU A 69 1.69 3.78 3.78
N TYR A 70 1.70 3.01 4.86
CA TYR A 70 0.51 2.39 5.43
C TYR A 70 -0.01 3.24 6.59
N ALA A 71 -1.23 3.75 6.48
CA ALA A 71 -1.91 4.45 7.57
C ALA A 71 -2.76 3.45 8.37
N ASP A 72 -2.34 3.15 9.61
CA ASP A 72 -3.15 2.41 10.57
C ASP A 72 -4.21 3.38 11.13
N THR A 73 -5.46 3.09 10.81
CA THR A 73 -6.60 3.90 11.23
C THR A 73 -7.19 3.36 12.52
N VAL A 74 -7.91 4.23 13.24
CA VAL A 74 -8.70 3.81 14.40
C VAL A 74 -9.69 2.73 13.94
N GLY A 75 -9.70 1.60 14.65
CA GLY A 75 -10.61 0.50 14.32
C GLY A 75 -12.07 0.88 14.47
N PHE A 76 -12.93 0.34 13.60
CA PHE A 76 -14.37 0.44 13.77
C PHE A 76 -14.79 -0.36 15.00
N PHE A 77 -15.70 0.17 15.81
CA PHE A 77 -16.27 -0.53 16.96
C PHE A 77 -17.74 -0.83 16.68
N SER A 78 -18.22 -1.98 17.20
CA SER A 78 -19.61 -2.45 17.01
C SER A 78 -20.64 -1.48 17.56
N ASP A 79 -20.30 -0.72 18.62
CA ASP A 79 -21.14 0.29 19.23
C ASP A 79 -20.39 1.62 19.26
N LEU A 80 -20.52 2.43 18.22
CA LEU A 80 -19.93 3.77 18.21
C LEU A 80 -20.77 4.69 19.12
N PRO A 81 -20.27 5.17 20.27
CA PRO A 81 -21.01 6.13 21.09
C PRO A 81 -21.26 7.40 20.27
N MET A 82 -22.47 7.99 20.35
CA MET A 82 -22.84 9.17 19.57
C MET A 82 -21.82 10.34 19.67
N GLY A 83 -21.10 10.45 20.79
CA GLY A 83 -20.08 11.47 21.01
C GLY A 83 -18.77 11.31 20.24
N LEU A 84 -18.52 10.15 19.60
CA LEU A 84 -17.29 9.88 18.83
C LEU A 84 -17.49 9.95 17.31
N MET A 85 -18.72 10.27 16.85
CA MET A 85 -19.03 10.46 15.43
C MET A 85 -18.13 11.49 14.73
N PRO A 86 -17.82 12.67 15.31
CA PRO A 86 -16.97 13.65 14.63
C PRO A 86 -15.52 13.17 14.43
N CYS A 87 -14.98 12.40 15.37
CA CYS A 87 -13.63 11.80 15.24
C CYS A 87 -13.60 10.74 14.13
N PHE A 88 -14.70 10.02 13.97
CA PHE A 88 -14.87 9.03 12.91
C PHE A 88 -15.03 9.69 11.53
N GLU A 89 -15.81 10.75 11.42
CA GLU A 89 -15.93 11.55 10.19
C GLU A 89 -14.58 12.12 9.75
N ALA A 90 -13.80 12.70 10.67
CA ALA A 90 -12.44 13.17 10.36
C ALA A 90 -11.50 12.03 9.91
N THR A 91 -11.63 10.84 10.52
CA THR A 91 -10.86 9.65 10.11
C THR A 91 -11.29 9.17 8.72
N MET A 92 -12.58 9.25 8.40
CA MET A 92 -13.14 8.91 7.10
C MET A 92 -12.70 9.87 5.98
N GLU A 93 -12.59 11.18 6.28
CA GLU A 93 -12.01 12.15 5.35
C GLU A 93 -10.53 11.84 5.03
N GLU A 94 -9.77 11.37 6.02
CA GLU A 94 -8.38 10.96 5.82
C GLU A 94 -8.27 9.68 4.99
N ILE A 95 -9.18 8.72 5.18
CA ILE A 95 -9.32 7.52 4.34
C ILE A 95 -9.63 7.90 2.89
N ALA A 96 -10.55 8.85 2.68
CA ALA A 96 -10.90 9.35 1.34
C ALA A 96 -9.73 10.02 0.62
N CYS A 97 -8.69 10.46 1.36
CA CYS A 97 -7.48 11.03 0.78
C CYS A 97 -6.38 10.01 0.43
N SER A 98 -6.57 8.72 0.75
CA SER A 98 -5.61 7.67 0.43
C SER A 98 -5.68 7.25 -1.04
N ASP A 99 -4.56 6.78 -1.61
CA ASP A 99 -4.52 6.27 -2.98
C ASP A 99 -5.16 4.88 -3.10
N LEU A 100 -5.15 4.10 -2.01
CA LEU A 100 -5.75 2.76 -1.93
C LEU A 100 -6.23 2.48 -0.50
N VAL A 101 -7.35 1.76 -0.37
CA VAL A 101 -7.88 1.31 0.92
C VAL A 101 -7.82 -0.22 1.03
N LEU A 102 -7.29 -0.73 2.13
CA LEU A 102 -7.38 -2.13 2.52
C LEU A 102 -8.46 -2.28 3.59
N HIS A 103 -9.53 -2.97 3.25
CA HIS A 103 -10.60 -3.28 4.20
C HIS A 103 -10.38 -4.66 4.80
N VAL A 104 -9.87 -4.69 6.04
CA VAL A 104 -9.58 -5.92 6.77
C VAL A 104 -10.83 -6.38 7.53
N VAL A 105 -11.26 -7.60 7.22
CA VAL A 105 -12.44 -8.25 7.81
C VAL A 105 -11.98 -9.48 8.58
N ASP A 106 -12.37 -9.60 9.86
CA ASP A 106 -12.21 -10.85 10.60
C ASP A 106 -13.22 -11.87 10.09
N ARG A 107 -12.78 -12.84 9.29
CA ARG A 107 -13.69 -13.81 8.68
C ARG A 107 -14.16 -14.88 9.68
N SER A 108 -13.45 -15.04 10.79
CA SER A 108 -13.75 -15.99 11.87
C SER A 108 -14.83 -15.48 12.83
N HIS A 109 -15.14 -14.19 12.79
CA HIS A 109 -16.15 -13.57 13.65
C HIS A 109 -17.57 -13.88 13.16
N GLU A 110 -18.50 -14.28 14.06
CA GLU A 110 -19.88 -14.64 13.68
C GLU A 110 -20.59 -13.50 12.91
N SER A 111 -20.46 -12.27 13.41
CA SER A 111 -21.04 -11.06 12.81
C SER A 111 -20.25 -10.45 11.63
N TRP A 112 -19.24 -11.12 11.07
CA TRP A 112 -18.33 -10.57 10.03
C TRP A 112 -19.08 -9.91 8.86
N LEU A 113 -20.19 -10.52 8.41
CA LEU A 113 -20.93 -10.04 7.24
C LEU A 113 -21.61 -8.70 7.53
N SER A 114 -22.22 -8.57 8.71
CA SER A 114 -22.85 -7.32 9.14
C SER A 114 -21.83 -6.19 9.30
N GLN A 115 -20.68 -6.49 9.92
CA GLN A 115 -19.56 -5.57 10.09
C GLN A 115 -19.03 -5.10 8.73
N ARG A 116 -18.78 -6.05 7.82
CA ARG A 116 -18.36 -5.76 6.44
C ARG A 116 -19.33 -4.81 5.74
N LEU A 117 -20.62 -5.10 5.77
CA LEU A 117 -21.64 -4.29 5.08
C LEU A 117 -21.72 -2.87 5.63
N ILE A 118 -21.54 -2.68 6.94
CA ILE A 118 -21.49 -1.35 7.56
C ILE A 118 -20.30 -0.54 7.00
N VAL A 119 -19.11 -1.13 6.97
CA VAL A 119 -17.91 -0.44 6.44
C VAL A 119 -18.08 -0.12 4.96
N VAL A 120 -18.51 -1.09 4.16
CA VAL A 120 -18.74 -0.89 2.71
C VAL A 120 -19.75 0.22 2.46
N ASN A 121 -20.86 0.26 3.20
CA ASN A 121 -21.86 1.32 3.06
C ASN A 121 -21.28 2.71 3.39
N ASN A 122 -20.41 2.80 4.40
CA ASN A 122 -19.76 4.07 4.75
C ASN A 122 -18.74 4.49 3.69
N LEU A 123 -17.93 3.57 3.16
CA LEU A 123 -17.01 3.86 2.05
C LEU A 123 -17.76 4.34 0.80
N ASN A 124 -18.89 3.72 0.48
CA ASN A 124 -19.73 4.13 -0.65
C ASN A 124 -20.28 5.55 -0.47
N LYS A 125 -20.69 5.95 0.74
CA LYS A 125 -21.13 7.33 1.02
C LYS A 125 -20.01 8.36 0.81
N LEU A 126 -18.75 7.95 0.96
CA LEU A 126 -17.57 8.78 0.78
C LEU A 126 -17.02 8.71 -0.66
N ASN A 127 -17.66 7.96 -1.56
CA ASN A 127 -17.20 7.69 -2.92
C ASN A 127 -15.77 7.12 -2.98
N VAL A 128 -15.42 6.25 -2.02
CA VAL A 128 -14.14 5.55 -2.02
C VAL A 128 -14.25 4.30 -2.89
N GLU A 129 -13.68 4.34 -4.10
CA GLU A 129 -13.81 3.26 -5.09
C GLU A 129 -12.62 2.28 -5.10
N HIS A 130 -11.47 2.68 -4.57
CA HIS A 130 -10.23 1.92 -4.66
C HIS A 130 -10.00 1.07 -3.41
N VAL A 131 -10.84 0.04 -3.23
CA VAL A 131 -10.80 -0.83 -2.06
C VAL A 131 -10.34 -2.24 -2.45
N ILE A 132 -9.39 -2.80 -1.70
CA ILE A 132 -9.11 -4.24 -1.67
C ILE A 132 -9.72 -4.79 -0.38
N GLU A 133 -10.60 -5.78 -0.52
CA GLU A 133 -11.18 -6.47 0.62
C GLU A 133 -10.28 -7.65 1.03
N VAL A 134 -9.91 -7.68 2.31
CA VAL A 134 -8.95 -8.62 2.89
C VAL A 134 -9.64 -9.40 4.01
N TRP A 135 -9.94 -10.67 3.75
CA TRP A 135 -10.54 -11.58 4.73
C TRP A 135 -9.44 -12.23 5.55
N ASN A 136 -9.23 -11.72 6.76
CA ASN A 136 -8.20 -12.19 7.66
C ASN A 136 -8.70 -13.30 8.59
N LYS A 137 -7.75 -13.97 9.26
CA LYS A 137 -7.92 -15.08 10.19
C LYS A 137 -8.45 -16.36 9.52
N SER A 138 -7.99 -16.63 8.29
CA SER A 138 -8.28 -17.89 7.59
C SER A 138 -7.83 -19.13 8.37
N ASP A 139 -6.81 -19.00 9.22
CA ASP A 139 -6.31 -20.04 10.12
C ASP A 139 -7.35 -20.56 11.14
N LYS A 140 -8.43 -19.80 11.37
CA LYS A 140 -9.51 -20.18 12.27
C LYS A 140 -10.73 -20.75 11.57
N LEU A 141 -10.71 -20.83 10.24
CA LEU A 141 -11.83 -21.33 9.45
C LEU A 141 -11.69 -22.83 9.27
N ASN A 142 -12.78 -23.57 9.55
CA ASN A 142 -12.82 -25.02 9.34
C ASN A 142 -12.93 -25.38 7.84
N GLU A 143 -13.47 -24.47 7.04
CA GLU A 143 -13.64 -24.62 5.59
C GLU A 143 -13.19 -23.32 4.91
N ILE A 144 -12.50 -23.46 3.77
CA ILE A 144 -12.07 -22.32 2.96
C ILE A 144 -13.31 -21.79 2.22
N PRO A 145 -13.78 -20.57 2.52
CA PRO A 145 -14.93 -20.02 1.84
C PRO A 145 -14.59 -19.73 0.37
N ASP A 146 -15.55 -19.94 -0.52
CA ASP A 146 -15.40 -19.49 -1.90
C ASP A 146 -15.38 -17.95 -1.95
N SER A 147 -14.19 -17.38 -2.12
CA SER A 147 -13.96 -15.93 -2.22
C SER A 147 -13.93 -15.44 -3.67
N THR A 148 -14.10 -16.32 -4.66
CA THR A 148 -14.02 -15.95 -6.08
C THR A 148 -15.12 -14.96 -6.48
N ALA A 149 -16.31 -15.13 -5.91
CA ALA A 149 -17.46 -14.26 -6.16
C ALA A 149 -17.32 -12.86 -5.54
N SER A 150 -16.57 -12.72 -4.45
CA SER A 150 -16.38 -11.44 -3.73
C SER A 150 -15.13 -10.67 -4.15
N GLN A 151 -14.24 -11.27 -4.95
CA GLN A 151 -12.88 -10.76 -5.25
C GLN A 151 -12.06 -10.45 -3.98
N ALA A 152 -12.46 -10.98 -2.82
CA ALA A 152 -11.76 -10.76 -1.57
C ALA A 152 -10.55 -11.70 -1.47
N LEU A 153 -9.45 -11.17 -0.94
CA LEU A 153 -8.26 -11.97 -0.66
C LEU A 153 -8.38 -12.60 0.72
N LEU A 154 -8.34 -13.93 0.77
CA LEU A 154 -8.31 -14.68 2.01
C LEU A 154 -6.86 -14.80 2.51
N ILE A 155 -6.60 -14.36 3.74
CA ILE A 155 -5.27 -14.36 4.33
C ILE A 155 -5.30 -14.83 5.80
N SER A 156 -4.13 -15.25 6.28
CA SER A 156 -3.83 -15.32 7.71
C SER A 156 -2.64 -14.44 8.00
N CYS A 157 -2.86 -13.30 8.68
CA CYS A 157 -1.75 -12.48 9.16
C CYS A 157 -0.88 -13.19 10.21
N LEU A 158 -1.44 -14.21 10.88
CA LEU A 158 -0.71 -14.99 11.89
C LEU A 158 0.29 -15.93 11.23
N ASN A 159 -0.14 -16.65 10.18
CA ASN A 159 0.67 -17.66 9.52
C ASN A 159 1.41 -17.14 8.27
N GLY A 160 1.06 -15.93 7.79
CA GLY A 160 1.62 -15.33 6.57
C GLY A 160 0.96 -15.81 5.27
N GLU A 161 -0.04 -16.71 5.35
CA GLU A 161 -0.76 -17.22 4.18
C GLU A 161 -1.49 -16.09 3.45
N GLY A 162 -1.36 -16.06 2.11
CA GLY A 162 -1.99 -15.07 1.24
C GLY A 162 -1.37 -13.66 1.28
N ILE A 163 -0.38 -13.40 2.14
CA ILE A 163 0.28 -12.09 2.25
C ILE A 163 1.03 -11.71 0.97
N ASP A 164 1.72 -12.66 0.34
CA ASP A 164 2.46 -12.39 -0.91
C ASP A 164 1.51 -12.05 -2.06
N GLU A 165 0.37 -12.74 -2.16
CA GLU A 165 -0.66 -12.43 -3.15
C GLU A 165 -1.25 -11.04 -2.90
N LEU A 166 -1.50 -10.69 -1.63
CA LEU A 166 -1.94 -9.36 -1.24
C LEU A 166 -0.91 -8.28 -1.61
N LYS A 167 0.38 -8.49 -1.33
CA LYS A 167 1.46 -7.57 -1.75
C LYS A 167 1.45 -7.34 -3.27
N MET A 168 1.27 -8.40 -4.05
CA MET A 168 1.18 -8.31 -5.51
C MET A 168 -0.07 -7.58 -6.01
N GLN A 169 -1.23 -7.79 -5.38
CA GLN A 169 -2.45 -7.06 -5.73
C GLN A 169 -2.35 -5.56 -5.36
N ILE A 170 -1.81 -5.25 -4.18
CA ILE A 170 -1.53 -3.87 -3.76
C ILE A 170 -0.62 -3.19 -4.76
N GLU A 171 0.49 -3.83 -5.15
CA GLU A 171 1.42 -3.30 -6.15
C GLU A 171 0.70 -2.97 -7.46
N ARG A 172 -0.03 -3.93 -8.04
CA ARG A 172 -0.76 -3.71 -9.30
C ARG A 172 -1.73 -2.52 -9.21
N LYS A 173 -2.49 -2.41 -8.12
CA LYS A 173 -3.44 -1.30 -7.91
C LYS A 173 -2.71 0.03 -7.74
N ILE A 174 -1.68 0.09 -6.90
CA ILE A 174 -0.91 1.33 -6.67
C ILE A 174 -0.22 1.81 -7.94
N LEU A 175 0.40 0.91 -8.71
CA LEU A 175 1.05 1.29 -9.97
C LEU A 175 0.05 1.93 -10.94
N ASN A 176 -1.14 1.33 -11.08
CA ASN A 176 -2.20 1.86 -11.93
C ASN A 176 -2.75 3.21 -11.41
N LEU A 177 -3.20 3.26 -10.15
CA LEU A 177 -3.86 4.44 -9.55
C LEU A 177 -2.93 5.65 -9.45
N CYS A 178 -1.65 5.42 -9.14
CA CYS A 178 -0.65 6.47 -9.00
C CYS A 178 0.17 6.71 -10.28
N ASN A 179 -0.19 6.06 -11.40
CA ASN A 179 0.43 6.20 -12.72
C ASN A 179 1.95 5.94 -12.72
N PHE A 180 2.38 4.88 -12.03
CA PHE A 180 3.74 4.36 -12.10
C PHE A 180 3.84 3.27 -13.16
N HIS A 181 4.99 3.22 -13.84
CA HIS A 181 5.24 2.27 -14.92
C HIS A 181 6.54 1.52 -14.67
N HIS A 182 6.53 0.23 -14.99
CA HIS A 182 7.77 -0.51 -15.14
C HIS A 182 8.50 -0.02 -16.39
N VAL A 183 9.80 0.21 -16.25
CA VAL A 183 10.68 0.55 -17.36
C VAL A 183 11.94 -0.30 -17.30
N SER A 184 12.49 -0.54 -18.48
CA SER A 184 13.83 -1.09 -18.63
C SER A 184 14.72 -0.01 -19.24
N LEU A 185 15.81 0.32 -18.58
CA LEU A 185 16.75 1.36 -19.00
C LEU A 185 18.11 0.73 -19.26
N GLU A 186 18.77 1.17 -20.32
CA GLU A 186 20.19 0.94 -20.53
C GLU A 186 20.94 2.23 -20.21
N VAL A 187 21.78 2.20 -19.19
CA VAL A 187 22.56 3.35 -18.71
C VAL A 187 24.06 3.02 -18.73
N PRO A 188 24.96 3.97 -19.02
CA PRO A 188 26.39 3.77 -18.85
C PRO A 188 26.75 3.43 -17.39
N ILE A 189 27.72 2.52 -17.17
CA ILE A 189 28.22 2.23 -15.82
C ILE A 189 28.97 3.43 -15.23
N THR A 190 29.64 4.20 -16.09
CA THR A 190 30.42 5.37 -15.70
C THR A 190 29.53 6.59 -15.53
N GLY A 191 29.88 7.46 -14.59
CA GLY A 191 29.13 8.71 -14.32
C GLY A 191 28.11 8.60 -13.20
N ASP A 192 27.30 9.64 -13.03
CA ASP A 192 26.34 9.76 -11.90
C ASP A 192 24.93 9.26 -12.24
N TYR A 193 24.71 8.71 -13.44
CA TYR A 193 23.39 8.32 -13.94
C TYR A 193 22.67 7.33 -13.02
N ILE A 194 23.41 6.35 -12.52
CA ILE A 194 22.87 5.28 -11.67
C ILE A 194 22.38 5.89 -10.35
N ASN A 195 23.21 6.68 -9.66
CA ASN A 195 22.83 7.34 -8.40
C ASN A 195 21.61 8.24 -8.59
N GLN A 196 21.58 9.02 -9.68
CA GLN A 196 20.46 9.91 -9.99
C GLN A 196 19.19 9.13 -10.29
N LEU A 197 19.28 7.97 -10.93
CA LEU A 197 18.15 7.08 -11.15
C LEU A 197 17.61 6.52 -9.84
N TYR A 198 18.47 6.09 -8.92
CA TYR A 198 18.07 5.64 -7.57
C TYR A 198 17.36 6.74 -6.76
N ASN A 199 17.63 8.02 -7.03
CA ASN A 199 16.95 9.14 -6.36
C ASN A 199 15.52 9.40 -6.88
N VAL A 200 15.20 8.95 -8.10
CA VAL A 200 13.93 9.31 -8.77
C VAL A 200 13.06 8.09 -9.12
N ALA A 201 13.60 6.88 -9.03
CA ALA A 201 12.93 5.65 -9.41
C ALA A 201 13.15 4.54 -8.37
N ALA A 202 12.15 3.68 -8.24
CA ALA A 202 12.27 2.44 -7.49
C ALA A 202 13.00 1.40 -8.35
N VAL A 203 14.30 1.23 -8.12
CA VAL A 203 15.13 0.30 -8.89
C VAL A 203 14.97 -1.12 -8.33
N LYS A 204 14.42 -2.02 -9.15
CA LYS A 204 14.20 -3.42 -8.79
C LYS A 204 15.44 -4.28 -9.02
N GLN A 205 16.12 -4.05 -10.14
CA GLN A 205 17.29 -4.83 -10.54
C GLN A 205 18.22 -3.99 -11.41
N ALA A 206 19.54 -4.20 -11.27
CA ALA A 206 20.57 -3.66 -12.15
C ALA A 206 21.55 -4.78 -12.49
N VAL A 207 21.76 -5.04 -13.78
CA VAL A 207 22.65 -6.10 -14.29
C VAL A 207 23.57 -5.52 -15.35
N PRO A 208 24.88 -5.85 -15.37
CA PRO A 208 25.77 -5.42 -16.45
C PRO A 208 25.32 -5.97 -17.81
N SER A 209 25.52 -5.18 -18.87
CA SER A 209 25.39 -5.65 -20.26
C SER A 209 26.49 -6.66 -20.62
N GLU A 210 26.31 -7.40 -21.72
CA GLU A 210 27.28 -8.40 -22.19
C GLU A 210 28.68 -7.80 -22.50
N ASP A 211 28.73 -6.55 -22.95
CA ASP A 211 29.99 -5.82 -23.19
C ASP A 211 30.63 -5.23 -21.93
N GLY A 212 29.94 -5.32 -20.77
CA GLY A 212 30.39 -4.79 -19.48
C GLY A 212 30.51 -3.27 -19.41
N GLN A 213 30.01 -2.51 -20.39
CA GLN A 213 30.13 -1.05 -20.42
C GLN A 213 28.88 -0.34 -19.90
N LYS A 214 27.74 -1.04 -19.84
CA LYS A 214 26.44 -0.48 -19.46
C LYS A 214 25.77 -1.33 -18.39
N MET A 215 24.80 -0.74 -17.69
CA MET A 215 23.85 -1.43 -16.84
C MET A 215 22.48 -1.48 -17.51
N LEU A 216 21.88 -2.66 -17.49
CA LEU A 216 20.46 -2.89 -17.74
C LEU A 216 19.73 -2.77 -16.40
N ILE A 217 18.89 -1.75 -16.26
CA ILE A 217 18.17 -1.44 -15.03
C ILE A 217 16.68 -1.62 -15.24
N SER A 218 16.06 -2.44 -14.39
CA SER A 218 14.60 -2.51 -14.25
C SER A 218 14.17 -1.61 -13.10
N ALA A 219 13.30 -0.64 -13.38
CA ALA A 219 12.85 0.33 -12.40
C ALA A 219 11.36 0.65 -12.56
N VAL A 220 10.80 1.25 -11.52
CA VAL A 220 9.44 1.79 -11.50
C VAL A 220 9.49 3.30 -11.25
N LEU A 221 8.86 4.08 -12.13
CA LEU A 221 8.74 5.53 -12.00
C LEU A 221 7.55 6.07 -12.81
N ARG A 222 7.19 7.32 -12.56
CA ARG A 222 6.12 8.01 -13.30
C ARG A 222 6.62 8.55 -14.65
N PRO A 223 5.75 8.71 -15.66
CA PRO A 223 6.16 9.17 -16.99
C PRO A 223 6.87 10.53 -16.98
N TYR A 224 6.47 11.46 -16.11
CA TYR A 224 7.12 12.77 -16.02
C TYR A 224 8.55 12.67 -15.43
N GLN A 225 8.79 11.74 -14.50
CA GLN A 225 10.11 11.50 -13.92
C GLN A 225 11.03 10.92 -15.00
N LEU A 226 10.53 9.96 -15.77
CA LEU A 226 11.26 9.38 -16.89
C LEU A 226 11.60 10.45 -17.93
N LYS A 227 10.62 11.25 -18.36
CA LYS A 227 10.85 12.32 -19.34
C LYS A 227 11.87 13.34 -18.85
N SER A 228 11.81 13.72 -17.57
CA SER A 228 12.79 14.64 -16.97
C SER A 228 14.19 14.02 -16.90
N PHE A 229 14.29 12.73 -16.57
CA PHE A 229 15.55 12.01 -16.49
C PHE A 229 16.21 11.91 -17.88
N LEU A 230 15.46 11.49 -18.89
CA LEU A 230 15.96 11.36 -20.26
C LEU A 230 16.42 12.71 -20.84
N LYS A 231 15.74 13.82 -20.51
CA LYS A 231 16.15 15.16 -20.96
C LYS A 231 17.51 15.59 -20.40
N ASN A 232 17.86 15.13 -19.20
CA ASN A 232 19.14 15.47 -18.57
C ASN A 232 20.25 14.50 -18.99
N TYR A 233 19.90 13.34 -19.57
CA TYR A 233 20.81 12.24 -19.84
C TYR A 233 20.50 11.57 -21.19
N ASP A 234 20.86 12.23 -22.29
CA ASP A 234 20.58 11.78 -23.67
C ASP A 234 21.21 10.43 -24.05
N CYS A 235 22.21 9.96 -23.28
CA CYS A 235 22.87 8.67 -23.49
C CYS A 235 22.08 7.46 -22.97
N VAL A 236 21.00 7.69 -22.22
CA VAL A 236 20.15 6.63 -21.65
C VAL A 236 19.13 6.17 -22.67
N LYS A 237 19.00 4.85 -22.86
CA LYS A 237 18.01 4.26 -23.75
C LYS A 237 16.90 3.56 -22.97
N VAL A 238 15.66 3.83 -23.34
CA VAL A 238 14.52 3.04 -22.87
C VAL A 238 14.43 1.78 -23.73
N LEU A 239 14.52 0.63 -23.09
CA LEU A 239 14.35 -0.68 -23.72
C LEU A 239 12.88 -1.08 -23.65
N PRO A 240 12.38 -1.87 -24.62
CA PRO A 240 11.06 -2.49 -24.49
C PRO A 240 11.02 -3.29 -23.19
N VAL A 241 9.95 -3.12 -22.42
CA VAL A 241 9.70 -3.97 -21.26
C VAL A 241 9.50 -5.37 -21.82
N LYS A 242 10.46 -6.27 -21.55
CA LYS A 242 10.22 -7.69 -21.75
C LYS A 242 9.20 -8.05 -20.70
N ASP A 243 7.92 -8.08 -21.07
CA ASP A 243 6.88 -8.68 -20.25
C ASP A 243 7.39 -10.08 -19.88
N LYS A 244 7.72 -10.27 -18.61
CA LYS A 244 7.93 -11.60 -18.08
C LYS A 244 6.52 -12.16 -17.89
N GLU A 245 6.22 -13.19 -18.68
CA GLU A 245 5.18 -14.19 -18.41
C GLU A 245 5.10 -14.54 -16.92
#